data_AF-A0A940WPN7-F1
#
_entry.id   AF-A0A940WPN7-F1
#
_cell.length_a   1.000
_cell.length_b   1.000
_cell.length_c   1.000
_cell.angle_alpha   90.00
_cell.angle_beta   90.00
_cell.angle_gamma   90.00
#
_symmetry.space_group_name_H-M   'P 1'
#
loop_
_entity.id
_entity.type
_entity.pdbx_description
1 polymer ?
#
loop_
_entity_poly.entity_id
_entity_poly.type
_entity_poly.pdbx_seq_one_letter_code
_entity_poly.pdbx_strand_id
1 'polypeptide(L)'
;MLAIMLGLSWLVLTPVCVWLLFGPHRSRPLRGLAVFVLTSLQATTMVLGFAEQAPRPAPSVLARSGAATTPETVAGAGGSAGPDAAPAAPLSPQDATDAASGCASRVPVPEAVRLSLRGRILTGVTVYWPAAVGECDVAAVALRHAGGRLRLWVHEGTPGHHRKGARTLPVRVTGDTASLDVRLTRPIRHHAHLVAVNGHTGRVIRQKPRPAGM
;
A
#
# COMPACT_ATOMS: atom_id res chain seq x y z
N MET A 1 36.97 -9.34 28.03
CA MET A 1 35.64 -8.69 28.07
C MET A 1 34.88 -8.78 26.75
N LEU A 2 35.51 -8.49 25.59
CA LEU A 2 34.83 -8.46 24.28
C LEU A 2 34.15 -9.79 23.89
N ALA A 3 34.80 -10.93 24.12
CA ALA A 3 34.22 -12.25 23.81
C ALA A 3 32.94 -12.54 24.61
N ILE A 4 32.87 -12.08 25.87
CA ILE A 4 31.70 -12.27 26.75
C ILE A 4 30.53 -11.39 26.28
N MET A 5 30.83 -10.14 25.90
CA MET A 5 29.83 -9.23 25.33
C MET A 5 29.29 -9.72 23.98
N LEU A 6 30.14 -10.33 23.16
CA LEU A 6 29.74 -10.94 21.89
C LEU A 6 28.82 -12.14 22.10
N GLY A 7 29.13 -13.00 23.09
CA GLY A 7 28.29 -14.13 23.46
C GLY A 7 26.91 -13.69 23.97
N LEU A 8 26.85 -12.70 24.86
CA LEU A 8 25.61 -12.15 25.39
C LEU A 8 24.75 -11.48 24.30
N SER A 9 25.39 -10.75 23.38
CA SER A 9 24.73 -10.17 22.21
C SER A 9 24.06 -11.25 21.35
N TRP A 10 24.79 -12.33 21.05
CA TRP A 10 24.25 -13.44 20.28
C TRP A 10 23.09 -14.15 20.99
N LEU A 11 23.21 -14.34 22.31
CA LEU A 11 22.20 -15.00 23.15
C LEU A 11 20.87 -14.23 23.19
N VAL A 12 20.92 -12.89 23.14
CA VAL A 12 19.72 -12.04 23.11
C VAL A 12 19.20 -11.85 21.69
N LEU A 13 20.08 -11.73 20.69
CA LEU A 13 19.69 -11.48 19.31
C LEU A 13 18.90 -12.66 18.71
N THR A 14 19.32 -13.89 18.98
CA THR A 14 18.70 -15.09 18.42
C THR A 14 17.21 -15.25 18.78
N PRO A 15 16.80 -15.21 20.07
CA PRO A 15 15.38 -15.32 20.43
C PRO A 15 14.57 -14.13 19.95
N VAL A 16 15.16 -12.92 19.89
CA VAL A 16 14.50 -11.74 19.33
C VAL A 16 14.27 -11.90 17.82
N CYS A 17 15.24 -12.42 17.07
CA CYS A 17 15.09 -12.72 15.65
C CYS A 17 14.00 -13.78 15.39
N VAL A 18 13.98 -14.85 16.19
CA VAL A 18 12.95 -15.89 16.10
C VAL A 18 11.56 -15.33 16.45
N TRP A 19 11.48 -14.53 17.52
CA TRP A 19 10.21 -13.92 17.94
C TRP A 19 9.68 -12.89 16.93
N LEU A 20 10.56 -12.13 16.28
CA LEU A 20 10.19 -11.22 15.19
C LEU A 20 9.73 -11.98 13.94
N LEU A 21 10.30 -13.16 13.66
CA LEU A 21 9.94 -13.97 12.49
C LEU A 21 8.59 -14.70 12.67
N PHE A 22 8.32 -15.20 13.88
CA PHE A 22 7.16 -16.06 14.18
C PHE A 22 6.09 -15.39 15.08
N GLY A 23 6.29 -14.13 15.45
CA GLY A 23 5.41 -13.39 16.35
C GLY A 23 3.97 -13.22 15.81
N PRO A 24 2.93 -13.53 16.60
CA PRO A 24 1.54 -13.65 16.14
C PRO A 24 0.83 -12.29 15.89
N HIS A 25 1.54 -11.18 15.76
CA HIS A 25 0.94 -9.86 15.55
C HIS A 25 1.51 -9.13 14.34
N ARG A 26 0.77 -9.24 13.23
CA ARG A 26 1.07 -8.61 11.93
C ARG A 26 0.76 -7.11 11.99
N SER A 27 1.65 -6.33 12.59
CA SER A 27 1.68 -4.86 12.46
C SER A 27 3.04 -4.42 11.88
N ARG A 28 3.10 -3.19 11.35
CA ARG A 28 4.18 -2.68 10.50
C ARG A 28 5.44 -2.09 11.19
N PRO A 29 5.74 -2.23 12.51
CA PRO A 29 6.95 -1.62 13.07
C PRO A 29 8.25 -2.41 12.80
N LEU A 30 8.19 -3.66 12.32
CA LEU A 30 9.39 -4.48 12.08
C LEU A 30 10.34 -3.95 11.00
N ARG A 31 9.86 -3.14 10.05
CA ARG A 31 10.75 -2.50 9.07
C ARG A 31 11.59 -1.39 9.71
N GLY A 32 11.05 -0.70 10.71
CA GLY A 32 11.76 0.36 11.43
C GLY A 32 12.89 -0.20 12.27
N LEU A 33 12.66 -1.31 12.96
CA LEU A 33 13.67 -1.94 13.81
C LEU A 33 14.84 -2.52 12.98
N ALA A 34 14.55 -3.14 11.84
CA ALA A 34 15.60 -3.67 10.96
C ALA A 34 16.51 -2.56 10.40
N VAL A 35 15.94 -1.43 9.97
CA VAL A 35 16.72 -0.27 9.53
C VAL A 35 17.55 0.29 10.69
N PHE A 36 16.96 0.42 11.89
CA PHE A 36 17.65 0.94 13.07
C PHE A 36 18.86 0.08 13.48
N VAL A 37 18.70 -1.25 13.47
CA VAL A 37 19.80 -2.19 13.77
C VAL A 37 20.90 -2.10 12.70
N LEU A 38 20.52 -2.02 11.42
CA LEU A 38 21.50 -1.87 10.33
C LEU A 38 22.26 -0.54 10.41
N THR A 39 21.58 0.58 10.66
CA THR A 39 22.22 1.89 10.80
C THR A 39 23.10 1.97 12.04
N SER A 40 22.65 1.39 13.16
CA SER A 40 23.45 1.29 14.39
C SER A 40 24.72 0.48 14.16
N LEU A 41 24.61 -0.66 13.47
CA LEU A 41 25.75 -1.51 13.18
C LEU A 41 26.74 -0.78 12.26
N GLN A 42 26.24 -0.16 11.20
CA GLN A 42 27.09 0.54 10.23
C GLN A 42 27.82 1.75 10.85
N ALA A 43 27.12 2.55 11.69
CA ALA A 43 27.73 3.67 12.40
C ALA A 43 28.83 3.20 13.36
N THR A 44 28.59 2.09 14.07
CA THR A 44 29.58 1.51 14.98
C THR A 44 30.80 1.01 14.19
N THR A 45 30.61 0.35 13.05
CA THR A 45 31.72 -0.11 12.20
C THR A 45 32.55 1.05 11.65
N MET A 46 31.92 2.16 11.23
CA MET A 46 32.68 3.33 10.77
C MET A 46 33.53 3.94 11.88
N VAL A 47 33.01 4.09 13.08
CA VAL A 47 33.76 4.67 14.21
C VAL A 47 34.99 3.83 14.57
N LEU A 48 34.88 2.49 14.51
CA LEU A 48 36.03 1.60 14.71
C LEU A 48 37.04 1.63 13.56
N GLY A 49 36.58 1.77 12.31
CA GLY A 49 37.45 1.84 11.14
C GLY A 49 38.32 3.11 11.09
N PHE A 50 37.82 4.24 11.60
CA PHE A 50 38.59 5.49 11.68
C PHE A 50 39.54 5.56 12.88
N ALA A 51 39.34 4.74 13.91
CA ALA A 51 40.20 4.72 15.09
C ALA A 51 41.50 3.93 14.89
N GLU A 52 41.52 2.95 13.96
CA GLU A 52 42.70 2.10 13.69
C GLU A 52 43.70 2.72 12.69
N GLN A 53 43.33 3.80 11.98
CA GLN A 53 44.22 4.44 11.01
C GLN A 53 45.12 5.50 11.66
N ALA A 54 46.00 5.08 12.58
CA ALA A 54 47.14 5.89 12.99
C ALA A 54 48.30 5.80 11.96
N PRO A 55 49.05 6.88 11.69
CA PRO A 55 49.86 7.04 10.46
C PRO A 55 51.37 6.80 10.64
N ARG A 56 52.04 6.13 9.67
CA ARG A 56 53.47 6.31 9.25
C ARG A 56 53.99 5.19 8.31
N PRO A 57 55.12 5.36 7.56
CA PRO A 57 55.47 6.36 6.54
C PRO A 57 55.91 5.71 5.18
N ALA A 58 56.13 6.53 4.15
CA ALA A 58 56.48 6.17 2.74
C ALA A 58 57.92 5.62 2.53
N PRO A 59 58.32 5.12 1.32
CA PRO A 59 58.83 6.06 0.29
C PRO A 59 58.61 5.71 -1.21
N SER A 60 58.83 6.77 -1.98
CA SER A 60 58.82 7.10 -3.42
C SER A 60 59.68 6.31 -4.42
N VAL A 61 59.25 6.32 -5.70
CA VAL A 61 60.09 6.49 -6.92
C VAL A 61 59.22 7.23 -7.99
N LEU A 62 59.33 8.56 -8.22
CA LEU A 62 60.25 9.31 -9.13
C LEU A 62 60.28 8.73 -10.57
N ALA A 63 60.08 9.46 -11.68
CA ALA A 63 60.56 10.77 -12.11
C ALA A 63 59.68 11.26 -13.29
N ARG A 64 59.61 12.53 -13.72
CA ARG A 64 60.68 13.49 -14.06
C ARG A 64 59.99 14.86 -14.33
N SER A 65 60.23 15.91 -13.54
CA SER A 65 61.21 17.02 -13.72
C SER A 65 61.03 17.80 -15.04
N GLY A 66 60.93 19.13 -15.12
CA GLY A 66 61.08 20.25 -14.17
C GLY A 66 60.55 21.53 -14.88
N ALA A 67 59.96 22.49 -14.16
CA ALA A 67 60.61 23.69 -13.61
C ALA A 67 60.30 24.95 -14.46
N ALA A 68 59.56 25.91 -13.89
CA ALA A 68 60.07 27.25 -13.49
C ALA A 68 58.95 28.32 -13.40
N THR A 69 58.93 28.98 -12.23
CA THR A 69 58.61 30.42 -11.97
C THR A 69 57.20 31.00 -12.20
N THR A 70 56.55 31.35 -11.07
CA THR A 70 55.54 32.41 -10.84
C THR A 70 56.12 33.84 -11.05
N PRO A 71 55.38 35.00 -10.96
CA PRO A 71 54.03 35.25 -10.40
C PRO A 71 53.13 36.29 -11.16
N GLU A 72 51.95 36.55 -10.57
CA GLU A 72 51.31 37.89 -10.39
C GLU A 72 49.96 38.22 -11.08
N THR A 73 48.92 38.22 -10.23
CA THR A 73 47.85 39.22 -10.02
C THR A 73 47.30 40.04 -11.21
N VAL A 74 46.00 39.89 -11.49
CA VAL A 74 45.05 41.03 -11.55
C VAL A 74 43.67 40.60 -11.06
N ALA A 75 43.12 41.37 -10.11
CA ALA A 75 41.76 41.28 -9.60
C ALA A 75 40.73 41.84 -10.61
N GLY A 76 39.54 41.26 -10.66
CA GLY A 76 38.42 41.80 -11.42
C GLY A 76 37.09 41.31 -10.85
N ALA A 77 36.50 42.13 -9.98
CA ALA A 77 35.14 41.99 -9.48
C ALA A 77 34.13 42.55 -10.50
N GLY A 78 32.91 41.99 -10.52
CA GLY A 78 31.71 42.74 -10.94
C GLY A 78 30.64 41.98 -11.73
N GLY A 79 29.40 42.07 -11.21
CA GLY A 79 28.11 41.84 -11.90
C GLY A 79 27.58 40.41 -11.76
N SER A 80 26.51 40.07 -11.02
CA SER A 80 25.14 40.63 -10.90
C SER A 80 24.47 40.88 -12.27
N ALA A 81 23.19 40.62 -12.52
CA ALA A 81 22.13 39.77 -11.96
C ALA A 81 20.98 39.87 -12.99
N GLY A 82 20.19 38.79 -13.15
CA GLY A 82 18.89 38.75 -13.86
C GLY A 82 18.94 38.26 -15.31
N PRO A 83 17.80 37.89 -15.95
CA PRO A 83 16.38 37.92 -15.52
C PRO A 83 15.74 36.49 -15.63
N ASP A 84 14.49 36.14 -15.33
CA ASP A 84 13.22 36.61 -15.89
C ASP A 84 12.03 35.99 -15.13
N ALA A 85 10.95 36.75 -15.10
CA ALA A 85 9.66 36.42 -14.51
C ALA A 85 8.85 35.45 -15.40
N ALA A 86 8.24 34.43 -14.78
CA ALA A 86 7.27 33.54 -15.42
C ALA A 86 5.84 33.91 -14.99
N PRO A 87 4.92 34.27 -15.89
CA PRO A 87 3.51 34.38 -15.56
C PRO A 87 2.74 33.09 -15.88
N ALA A 88 2.00 32.67 -14.86
CA ALA A 88 0.66 32.08 -14.80
C ALA A 88 0.08 31.30 -16.01
N ALA A 89 -0.38 30.09 -15.68
CA ALA A 89 -1.24 29.21 -16.48
C ALA A 89 -2.59 29.85 -16.88
N PRO A 90 -3.22 29.33 -17.95
CA PRO A 90 -4.67 29.25 -18.03
C PRO A 90 -5.17 27.86 -17.63
N LEU A 91 -6.04 27.85 -16.61
CA LEU A 91 -6.91 26.75 -16.25
C LEU A 91 -7.78 26.37 -17.46
N SER A 92 -7.65 25.14 -17.94
CA SER A 92 -8.62 24.57 -18.88
C SER A 92 -9.86 24.15 -18.09
N PRO A 93 -11.07 24.68 -18.39
CA PRO A 93 -12.30 24.13 -17.86
C PRO A 93 -12.68 22.92 -18.71
N GLN A 94 -12.13 21.76 -18.38
CA GLN A 94 -12.52 20.46 -18.95
C GLN A 94 -13.50 19.68 -18.05
N ASP A 95 -14.20 20.36 -17.14
CA ASP A 95 -15.23 19.77 -16.28
C ASP A 95 -16.62 20.34 -16.59
N ALA A 96 -17.03 20.28 -17.86
CA ALA A 96 -18.42 20.53 -18.23
C ALA A 96 -18.66 19.95 -19.63
N THR A 97 -18.89 18.64 -19.71
CA THR A 97 -19.84 17.93 -20.60
C THR A 97 -19.47 16.45 -20.61
N ASP A 98 -19.90 15.75 -19.57
CA ASP A 98 -20.22 14.32 -19.67
C ASP A 98 -21.53 14.06 -18.92
N ALA A 99 -22.49 14.98 -19.13
CA ALA A 99 -23.90 14.76 -18.85
C ALA A 99 -24.52 14.03 -20.05
N ALA A 100 -24.08 12.79 -20.28
CA ALA A 100 -24.60 11.96 -21.37
C ALA A 100 -25.23 10.71 -20.76
N SER A 101 -26.54 10.79 -20.42
CA SER A 101 -27.43 9.63 -20.20
C SER A 101 -26.81 8.44 -19.44
N GLY A 102 -25.96 8.76 -18.46
CA GLY A 102 -25.15 7.81 -17.73
C GLY A 102 -25.71 7.73 -16.33
N CYS A 103 -25.77 6.52 -15.79
CA CYS A 103 -26.12 6.36 -14.39
C CYS A 103 -25.21 7.22 -13.52
N ALA A 104 -25.82 7.86 -12.52
CA ALA A 104 -25.11 8.67 -11.54
C ALA A 104 -24.17 7.78 -10.71
N SER A 105 -22.87 8.02 -10.85
CA SER A 105 -21.82 7.39 -10.05
C SER A 105 -22.10 7.57 -8.56
N ARG A 106 -22.15 6.46 -7.81
CA ARG A 106 -22.45 6.49 -6.37
C ARG A 106 -21.88 5.29 -5.63
N VAL A 107 -21.83 5.41 -4.30
CA VAL A 107 -21.48 4.31 -3.39
C VAL A 107 -22.76 3.75 -2.79
N PRO A 108 -23.29 2.62 -3.29
CA PRO A 108 -24.48 2.01 -2.69
C PRO A 108 -24.18 1.51 -1.27
N VAL A 109 -25.23 1.44 -0.45
CA VAL A 109 -25.16 0.86 0.89
C VAL A 109 -25.73 -0.56 0.84
N PRO A 110 -24.89 -1.61 0.89
CA PRO A 110 -25.38 -2.97 0.91
C PRO A 110 -26.16 -3.27 2.19
N GLU A 111 -27.40 -3.72 2.02
CA GLU A 111 -28.27 -4.09 3.13
C GLU A 111 -28.16 -5.57 3.47
N ALA A 112 -27.95 -6.39 2.44
CA ALA A 112 -27.86 -7.82 2.58
C ALA A 112 -26.79 -8.45 1.68
N VAL A 113 -26.28 -9.60 2.11
CA VAL A 113 -25.45 -10.49 1.31
C VAL A 113 -25.93 -11.91 1.40
N ARG A 114 -25.74 -12.68 0.34
CA ARG A 114 -25.94 -14.13 0.32
C ARG A 114 -24.62 -14.81 0.02
N LEU A 115 -24.23 -15.74 0.88
CA LEU A 115 -23.00 -16.52 0.74
C LEU A 115 -23.27 -17.81 -0.03
N SER A 116 -22.57 -18.00 -1.16
CA SER A 116 -22.68 -19.20 -1.98
C SER A 116 -21.62 -20.22 -1.57
N LEU A 117 -22.05 -21.23 -0.84
CA LEU A 117 -21.20 -22.27 -0.25
C LEU A 117 -21.32 -23.61 -1.00
N ARG A 118 -20.16 -24.21 -1.31
CA ARG A 118 -20.03 -25.61 -1.73
C ARG A 118 -19.36 -26.38 -0.58
N GLY A 119 -20.16 -27.11 0.18
CA GLY A 119 -19.72 -27.66 1.48
C GLY A 119 -19.29 -26.54 2.43
N ARG A 120 -18.06 -26.60 2.96
CA ARG A 120 -17.47 -25.55 3.80
C ARG A 120 -16.64 -24.53 3.01
N ILE A 121 -16.77 -24.47 1.69
CA ILE A 121 -15.98 -23.57 0.84
C ILE A 121 -16.89 -22.48 0.28
N LEU A 122 -16.53 -21.22 0.54
CA LEU A 122 -17.17 -20.08 -0.07
C LEU A 122 -16.68 -19.90 -1.50
N THR A 123 -17.62 -19.97 -2.43
CA THR A 123 -17.40 -19.94 -3.90
C THR A 123 -17.90 -18.64 -4.53
N GLY A 124 -18.84 -17.95 -3.90
CA GLY A 124 -19.32 -16.67 -4.35
C GLY A 124 -20.10 -15.92 -3.28
N VAL A 125 -20.38 -14.65 -3.57
CA VAL A 125 -21.18 -13.77 -2.73
C VAL A 125 -22.10 -12.96 -3.62
N THR A 126 -23.40 -13.04 -3.38
CA THR A 126 -24.37 -12.12 -3.98
C THR A 126 -24.61 -10.96 -3.01
N VAL A 127 -24.45 -9.72 -3.48
CA VAL A 127 -24.68 -8.50 -2.69
C VAL A 127 -26.00 -7.88 -3.12
N TYR A 128 -26.76 -7.33 -2.17
CA TYR A 128 -28.06 -6.69 -2.39
C TYR A 128 -28.10 -5.30 -1.77
N TRP A 129 -28.69 -4.35 -2.49
CA TRP A 129 -28.94 -2.99 -2.03
C TRP A 129 -30.23 -2.45 -2.67
N PRO A 130 -30.84 -1.39 -2.11
CA PRO A 130 -31.98 -0.72 -2.74
C PRO A 130 -31.58 -0.15 -4.10
N ALA A 131 -32.35 -0.46 -5.13
CA ALA A 131 -32.19 0.13 -6.46
C ALA A 131 -32.61 1.60 -6.42
N ALA A 132 -31.88 2.47 -7.11
CA ALA A 132 -32.29 3.85 -7.30
C ALA A 132 -32.81 4.06 -8.73
N VAL A 133 -33.49 5.19 -8.93
CA VAL A 133 -33.89 5.65 -10.27
C VAL A 133 -32.63 5.90 -11.09
N GLY A 134 -32.52 5.26 -12.26
CA GLY A 134 -31.33 5.34 -13.10
C GLY A 134 -30.15 4.52 -12.57
N GLU A 135 -30.42 3.33 -12.00
CA GLU A 135 -29.39 2.38 -11.57
C GLU A 135 -28.37 2.08 -12.68
N CYS A 136 -27.10 1.93 -12.29
CA CYS A 136 -26.04 1.56 -13.22
C CYS A 136 -26.16 0.08 -13.61
N ASP A 137 -26.01 -0.22 -14.89
CA ASP A 137 -25.91 -1.62 -15.37
C ASP A 137 -24.67 -2.34 -14.85
N VAL A 138 -23.66 -1.59 -14.39
CA VAL A 138 -22.39 -2.11 -13.90
C VAL A 138 -21.96 -1.44 -12.59
N ALA A 139 -21.33 -2.24 -11.74
CA ALA A 139 -20.69 -1.75 -10.53
C ALA A 139 -19.29 -2.35 -10.38
N ALA A 140 -18.35 -1.52 -9.94
CA ALA A 140 -17.04 -1.95 -9.49
C ALA A 140 -17.15 -2.52 -8.07
N VAL A 141 -16.71 -3.76 -7.89
CA VAL A 141 -16.69 -4.43 -6.60
C VAL A 141 -15.31 -4.97 -6.27
N ALA A 142 -14.87 -4.73 -5.03
CA ALA A 142 -13.66 -5.32 -4.48
C ALA A 142 -13.99 -6.16 -3.26
N LEU A 143 -13.31 -7.29 -3.12
CA LEU A 143 -13.52 -8.24 -2.03
C LEU A 143 -12.19 -8.53 -1.34
N ARG A 144 -12.16 -8.42 -0.01
CA ARG A 144 -10.97 -8.77 0.78
C ARG A 144 -11.34 -9.60 1.99
N HIS A 145 -10.76 -10.78 2.07
CA HIS A 145 -10.86 -11.65 3.23
C HIS A 145 -9.66 -11.47 4.15
N ALA A 146 -9.91 -11.17 5.43
CA ALA A 146 -8.89 -11.12 6.47
C ALA A 146 -9.51 -11.30 7.86
N GLY A 147 -8.94 -12.19 8.69
CA GLY A 147 -9.32 -12.34 10.11
C GLY A 147 -10.80 -12.67 10.32
N GLY A 148 -11.36 -13.60 9.54
CA GLY A 148 -12.77 -13.99 9.63
C GLY A 148 -13.76 -12.93 9.13
N ARG A 149 -13.26 -11.82 8.57
CA ARG A 149 -14.10 -10.77 7.99
C ARG A 149 -13.94 -10.76 6.47
N LEU A 150 -15.08 -10.72 5.80
CA LEU A 150 -15.15 -10.50 4.37
C LEU A 150 -15.54 -9.05 4.13
N ARG A 151 -14.58 -8.21 3.72
CA ARG A 151 -14.81 -6.78 3.44
C ARG A 151 -15.23 -6.60 1.99
N LEU A 152 -16.35 -5.91 1.78
CA LEU A 152 -16.93 -5.64 0.46
C LEU A 152 -16.94 -4.15 0.18
N TRP A 153 -16.34 -3.72 -0.92
CA TRP A 153 -16.50 -2.37 -1.45
C TRP A 153 -17.28 -2.45 -2.74
N VAL A 154 -18.39 -1.72 -2.83
CA VAL A 154 -19.20 -1.60 -4.04
C VAL A 154 -19.22 -0.13 -4.44
N HIS A 155 -19.16 0.13 -5.73
CA HIS A 155 -19.24 1.45 -6.32
C HIS A 155 -19.92 1.33 -7.68
N GLU A 156 -20.98 2.08 -7.90
CA GLU A 156 -21.69 2.12 -9.17
C GLU A 156 -21.05 3.13 -10.12
N GLY A 157 -21.07 2.83 -11.42
CA GLY A 157 -20.44 3.66 -12.43
C GLY A 157 -18.91 3.60 -12.38
N THR A 158 -18.26 4.56 -13.05
CA THR A 158 -16.80 4.61 -13.14
C THR A 158 -16.20 4.99 -11.77
N PRO A 159 -15.42 4.10 -11.12
CA PRO A 159 -14.86 4.40 -9.82
C PRO A 159 -13.77 5.47 -9.93
N GLY A 160 -13.89 6.56 -9.15
CA GLY A 160 -12.86 7.61 -9.10
C GLY A 160 -11.50 7.09 -8.59
N HIS A 161 -11.49 5.99 -7.83
CA HIS A 161 -10.27 5.32 -7.37
C HIS A 161 -10.34 3.80 -7.59
N HIS A 162 -9.38 3.28 -8.34
CA HIS A 162 -9.26 1.85 -8.57
C HIS A 162 -8.74 1.15 -7.31
N ARG A 163 -9.60 0.38 -6.64
CA ARG A 163 -9.17 -0.51 -5.55
C ARG A 163 -8.45 -1.73 -6.13
N LYS A 164 -7.35 -2.14 -5.50
CA LYS A 164 -6.63 -3.36 -5.89
C LYS A 164 -7.56 -4.57 -5.83
N GLY A 165 -7.69 -5.27 -6.95
CA GLY A 165 -8.56 -6.45 -7.08
C GLY A 165 -10.05 -6.11 -7.26
N ALA A 166 -10.39 -4.86 -7.58
CA ALA A 166 -11.72 -4.49 -8.03
C ALA A 166 -12.03 -5.17 -9.37
N ARG A 167 -13.29 -5.56 -9.54
CA ARG A 167 -13.84 -6.12 -10.77
C ARG A 167 -15.11 -5.37 -11.10
N THR A 168 -15.28 -4.99 -12.36
CA THR A 168 -16.56 -4.47 -12.87
C THR A 168 -17.45 -5.65 -13.18
N LEU A 169 -18.62 -5.70 -12.55
CA LEU A 169 -19.59 -6.78 -12.69
C LEU A 169 -20.98 -6.21 -12.99
N PRO A 170 -21.82 -6.96 -13.73
CA PRO A 170 -23.16 -6.50 -14.08
C PRO A 170 -24.05 -6.46 -12.84
N VAL A 171 -24.84 -5.39 -12.73
CA VAL A 171 -25.90 -5.22 -11.74
C VAL A 171 -27.20 -5.76 -12.32
N ARG A 172 -27.99 -6.45 -11.49
CA ARG A 172 -29.31 -6.94 -11.83
C ARG A 172 -30.32 -6.29 -10.91
N VAL A 173 -31.25 -5.55 -11.49
CA VAL A 173 -32.38 -4.95 -10.76
C VAL A 173 -33.58 -5.90 -10.83
N THR A 174 -34.19 -6.18 -9.69
CA THR A 174 -35.43 -6.97 -9.61
C THR A 174 -36.34 -6.29 -8.61
N GLY A 175 -37.43 -5.69 -9.10
CA GLY A 175 -38.28 -4.82 -8.30
C GLY A 175 -37.51 -3.60 -7.80
N ASP A 176 -37.49 -3.42 -6.48
CA ASP A 176 -36.80 -2.34 -5.76
C ASP A 176 -35.36 -2.70 -5.34
N THR A 177 -34.89 -3.90 -5.68
CA THR A 177 -33.62 -4.43 -5.20
C THR A 177 -32.63 -4.58 -6.34
N ALA A 178 -31.48 -3.92 -6.21
CA ALA A 178 -30.32 -4.15 -7.05
C ALA A 178 -29.45 -5.24 -6.44
N SER A 179 -28.88 -6.08 -7.30
CA SER A 179 -28.09 -7.23 -6.89
C SER A 179 -26.93 -7.49 -7.83
N LEU A 180 -25.85 -8.06 -7.28
CA LEU A 180 -24.66 -8.40 -8.06
C LEU A 180 -23.99 -9.64 -7.49
N ASP A 181 -23.57 -10.55 -8.39
CA ASP A 181 -22.93 -11.81 -8.02
C ASP A 181 -21.41 -11.74 -8.19
N VAL A 182 -20.68 -11.93 -7.09
CA VAL A 182 -19.23 -11.95 -7.04
C VAL A 182 -18.75 -13.38 -6.93
N ARG A 183 -18.11 -13.89 -7.98
CA ARG A 183 -17.43 -15.19 -7.94
C ARG A 183 -16.04 -15.07 -7.32
N LEU A 184 -15.78 -15.90 -6.33
CA LEU A 184 -14.47 -16.00 -5.69
C LEU A 184 -13.56 -16.91 -6.51
N THR A 185 -12.48 -16.35 -7.07
CA THR A 185 -11.46 -17.15 -7.77
C THR A 185 -10.52 -17.85 -6.81
N ARG A 186 -10.39 -17.35 -5.57
CA ARG A 186 -9.65 -18.03 -4.49
C ARG A 186 -10.66 -18.56 -3.48
N PRO A 187 -10.74 -19.89 -3.29
CA PRO A 187 -11.68 -20.46 -2.35
C PRO A 187 -11.37 -19.99 -0.93
N ILE A 188 -12.38 -19.57 -0.19
CA ILE A 188 -12.27 -19.21 1.21
C ILE A 188 -12.91 -20.33 2.03
N ARG A 189 -12.18 -20.89 2.99
CA ARG A 189 -12.78 -21.83 3.95
C ARG A 189 -13.75 -21.05 4.83
N HIS A 190 -15.01 -21.46 4.80
CA HIS A 190 -16.05 -20.88 5.63
C HIS A 190 -15.86 -21.35 7.07
N HIS A 191 -15.60 -20.40 7.95
CA HIS A 191 -15.56 -20.62 9.40
C HIS A 191 -16.90 -20.17 10.00
N ALA A 192 -17.27 -20.72 11.17
CA ALA A 192 -18.52 -20.39 11.85
C ALA A 192 -18.70 -18.88 12.11
N HIS A 193 -17.61 -18.13 12.17
CA HIS A 193 -17.59 -16.69 12.44
C HIS A 193 -17.29 -15.83 11.21
N LEU A 194 -17.51 -16.34 9.99
CA LEU A 194 -17.31 -15.52 8.80
C LEU A 194 -18.38 -14.43 8.72
N VAL A 195 -17.98 -13.16 8.84
CA VAL A 195 -18.89 -12.01 8.80
C VAL A 195 -18.59 -11.14 7.59
N ALA A 196 -19.63 -10.79 6.83
CA ALA A 196 -19.54 -9.83 5.76
C ALA A 196 -19.67 -8.41 6.31
N VAL A 197 -18.79 -7.51 5.88
CA VAL A 197 -18.77 -6.12 6.33
C VAL A 197 -18.64 -5.19 5.14
N ASN A 198 -19.33 -4.06 5.19
CA ASN A 198 -19.14 -2.97 4.24
C ASN A 198 -17.75 -2.39 4.46
N GLY A 199 -16.93 -2.38 3.42
CA GLY A 199 -15.56 -1.92 3.45
C GLY A 199 -15.43 -0.40 3.50
N HIS A 200 -16.47 0.34 3.09
CA HIS A 200 -16.51 1.80 3.18
C HIS A 200 -16.84 2.27 4.59
N THR A 201 -17.80 1.60 5.26
CA THR A 201 -18.29 2.03 6.60
C THR A 201 -17.79 1.16 7.75
N GLY A 202 -17.27 -0.03 7.48
CA GLY A 202 -16.91 -1.03 8.50
C GLY A 202 -18.09 -1.76 9.15
N ARG A 203 -19.33 -1.42 8.79
CA ARG A 203 -20.55 -2.02 9.38
C ARG A 203 -20.78 -3.45 8.87
N VAL A 204 -21.36 -4.29 9.72
CA VAL A 204 -21.76 -5.65 9.35
C VAL A 204 -22.93 -5.58 8.37
N ILE A 205 -22.84 -6.37 7.30
CA ILE A 205 -23.92 -6.54 6.33
C ILE A 205 -24.71 -7.79 6.72
N ARG A 206 -26.04 -7.70 6.74
CA ARG A 206 -26.90 -8.82 7.13
C ARG A 206 -26.74 -9.96 6.14
N GLN A 207 -26.65 -11.19 6.64
CA GLN A 207 -26.62 -12.37 5.77
C GLN A 207 -28.05 -12.85 5.53
N LYS A 208 -28.47 -12.92 4.26
CA LYS A 208 -29.72 -13.56 3.87
C LYS A 208 -29.58 -15.09 4.03
N PRO A 209 -30.61 -15.77 4.54
CA PRO A 209 -30.63 -17.24 4.58
C PRO A 209 -30.39 -17.81 3.18
N ARG A 210 -29.77 -18.99 3.12
CA ARG A 210 -29.75 -19.77 1.88
C ARG A 210 -31.21 -20.11 1.55
N PRO A 211 -31.67 -19.97 0.29
CA PRO A 211 -32.98 -20.49 -0.08
C PRO A 211 -33.03 -21.97 0.30
N ALA A 212 -34.04 -22.37 1.08
CA ALA A 212 -34.35 -23.77 1.31
C ALA A 212 -34.62 -24.39 -0.07
N GLY A 213 -33.85 -25.41 -0.44
CA GLY A 213 -33.83 -25.91 -1.81
C GLY A 213 -35.20 -26.38 -2.29
N MET A 214 -35.50 -26.04 -3.54
CA MET A 214 -36.09 -26.99 -4.49
C MET A 214 -35.13 -28.14 -4.73
#